data_AF-A0A0W0T0J4-F1
#
_entry.id   AF-A0A0W0T0J4-F1
#
_cell.length_a   1.000
_cell.length_b   1.000
_cell.length_c   1.000
_cell.angle_alpha   90.00
_cell.angle_beta   90.00
_cell.angle_gamma   90.00
#
_symmetry.space_group_name_H-M   'P 1'
#
loop_
_entity.id
_entity.type
_entity.pdbx_description
1 polymer ?
#
loop_
_entity_poly.entity_id
_entity_poly.type
_entity_poly.pdbx_seq_one_letter_code
_entity_poly.pdbx_strand_id
1 'polypeptide(L)'
;MKIIFLDIDDVLYLKVYRELSATELQDIRLKLKEKYSPEAVDSLKERFLIAALNFTPLAIDYLKILCQEEDVKIVISSTWRLSNSLEQLQALFSMYELGDKIIGYTPDIYYYNRGQEIESWLIEHLDKIDAFLILDDDNWNISGHFLPRFVHCTQGFHFEKYFLEAQQILKTPLRGEESNVGRYFKAVEQSIASNRPILIRSFDIAEYRLINQCNQREFMVCLGKLIPQGPEDACSFTFESLDGSAILEILSFLDEHKININTLHFLNCYSDLGLVLKNWFQHVSDPLNIKITHRKPQFSNTLFEAIEGNNNLLVEFHYGESLFYELDLGLIIELERKKRINWFCYDGSSDKSQSSKFTYTQDGVQFFKRLPSRNPDDLLISSQPTNSLG
;
A
#
# COMPACT_ATOMS: atom_id res chain seq x y z
N MET A 1 17.22 11.71 12.49
CA MET A 1 17.39 12.11 11.07
C MET A 1 16.10 12.08 10.29
N LYS A 2 15.93 13.00 9.35
CA LYS A 2 14.77 13.03 8.45
C LYS A 2 15.15 12.50 7.07
N ILE A 3 14.30 11.66 6.48
CA ILE A 3 14.58 10.99 5.19
C ILE A 3 13.58 11.42 4.11
N ILE A 4 14.08 11.69 2.91
CA ILE A 4 13.28 11.80 1.69
C ILE A 4 13.61 10.59 0.81
N PHE A 5 12.64 9.72 0.56
CA PHE A 5 12.71 8.75 -0.53
C PHE A 5 12.28 9.43 -1.82
N LEU A 6 13.18 9.43 -2.80
CA LEU A 6 13.07 10.27 -3.98
C LEU A 6 13.03 9.43 -5.27
N ASP A 7 11.91 9.51 -5.99
CA ASP A 7 11.89 9.24 -7.42
C ASP A 7 12.40 10.44 -8.24
N ILE A 8 12.78 10.21 -9.48
CA ILE A 8 13.43 11.19 -10.36
C ILE A 8 12.62 11.42 -11.64
N ASP A 9 12.25 10.35 -12.35
CA ASP A 9 11.53 10.48 -13.62
C ASP A 9 10.10 10.91 -13.32
N ASP A 10 9.58 11.88 -14.05
CA ASP A 10 8.24 12.47 -13.83
C ASP A 10 8.01 13.11 -12.43
N VAL A 11 9.01 13.08 -11.53
CA VAL A 11 9.06 13.85 -10.26
C VAL A 11 9.94 15.09 -10.39
N LEU A 12 11.25 14.91 -10.63
CA LEU A 12 12.21 15.99 -10.85
C LEU A 12 12.44 16.23 -12.34
N TYR A 13 12.44 15.16 -13.14
CA TYR A 13 12.74 15.18 -14.56
C TYR A 13 11.49 14.86 -15.38
N LEU A 14 10.86 15.88 -15.95
CA LEU A 14 9.67 15.74 -16.80
C LEU A 14 9.98 15.33 -18.25
N LYS A 15 11.11 14.64 -18.47
CA LYS A 15 11.56 14.14 -19.78
C LYS A 15 11.65 15.23 -20.86
N VAL A 16 11.96 16.46 -20.44
CA VAL A 16 12.24 17.57 -21.35
C VAL A 16 13.69 17.45 -21.82
N TYR A 17 13.88 17.32 -23.12
CA TYR A 17 15.21 17.19 -23.72
C TYR A 17 15.74 18.56 -24.13
N ARG A 18 16.88 18.93 -23.55
CA ARG A 18 17.80 19.92 -24.14
C ARG A 18 19.02 19.17 -24.64
N GLU A 19 19.36 19.37 -25.91
CA GLU A 19 20.64 18.92 -26.45
C GLU A 19 21.77 19.75 -25.85
N LEU A 20 22.82 19.08 -25.40
CA LEU A 20 24.06 19.68 -24.94
C LEU A 20 25.16 19.39 -25.95
N SER A 21 26.03 20.36 -26.17
CA SER A 21 27.23 20.14 -26.97
C SER A 21 28.20 19.20 -26.25
N ALA A 22 29.03 18.50 -27.04
CA ALA A 22 30.08 17.64 -26.48
C ALA A 22 31.05 18.41 -25.56
N THR A 23 31.30 19.69 -25.85
CA THR A 23 32.13 20.57 -25.02
C THR A 23 31.49 20.84 -23.66
N GLU A 24 30.19 21.16 -23.62
CA GLU A 24 29.46 21.37 -22.35
C GLU A 24 29.49 20.12 -21.47
N LEU A 25 29.28 18.94 -22.05
CA LEU A 25 29.34 17.67 -21.32
C LEU A 25 30.74 17.40 -20.75
N GLN A 26 31.78 17.71 -21.52
CA GLN A 26 33.16 17.52 -21.08
C GLN A 26 33.52 18.48 -19.92
N ASP A 27 33.12 19.75 -20.01
CA ASP A 27 33.36 20.74 -18.96
C ASP A 27 32.68 20.34 -17.65
N ILE A 28 31.46 19.81 -17.73
CA ILE A 28 30.73 19.33 -16.55
C ILE A 28 31.43 18.13 -15.93
N ARG A 29 31.87 17.16 -16.74
CA ARG A 29 32.65 16.02 -16.25
C ARG A 29 33.94 16.46 -15.54
N LEU A 30 34.67 17.42 -16.11
CA LEU A 30 35.87 17.95 -15.48
C LEU A 30 35.59 18.56 -14.11
N LYS A 31 34.51 19.35 -13.97
CA LYS A 31 34.08 19.90 -12.68
C LYS A 31 33.70 18.81 -11.68
N LEU A 32 32.97 17.77 -12.11
CA LEU A 32 32.59 16.67 -11.23
C LEU A 32 33.82 15.91 -10.70
N LYS A 33 34.87 15.75 -11.53
CA LYS A 33 36.13 15.09 -11.14
C LYS A 33 36.95 15.86 -10.09
N GLU A 34 36.62 17.13 -9.82
CA GLU A 34 37.24 17.86 -8.72
C GLU A 34 36.76 17.35 -7.34
N LYS A 35 35.58 16.72 -7.29
CA LYS A 35 34.95 16.26 -6.04
C LYS A 35 34.75 14.74 -5.97
N TYR A 36 34.57 14.09 -7.11
CA TYR A 36 34.24 12.66 -7.20
C TYR A 36 35.31 11.90 -7.99
N SER A 37 35.40 10.58 -7.79
CA SER A 37 36.38 9.74 -8.44
C SER A 37 36.29 9.84 -9.97
N PRO A 38 37.43 9.93 -10.69
CA PRO A 38 37.43 9.90 -12.15
C PRO A 38 36.68 8.71 -12.73
N GLU A 39 36.80 7.54 -12.09
CA GLU A 39 36.15 6.30 -12.50
C GLU A 39 34.61 6.39 -12.42
N ALA A 40 34.07 6.94 -11.33
CA ALA A 40 32.63 7.15 -11.18
C ALA A 40 32.10 8.14 -12.23
N VAL A 41 32.81 9.27 -12.41
CA VAL A 41 32.42 10.29 -13.38
C VAL A 41 32.52 9.77 -14.81
N ASP A 42 33.59 9.07 -15.18
CA ASP A 42 33.80 8.57 -16.55
C ASP A 42 32.80 7.50 -16.93
N SER A 43 32.44 6.61 -16.00
CA SER A 43 31.41 5.58 -16.22
C SER A 43 29.96 6.09 -16.16
N LEU A 44 29.74 7.36 -15.78
CA LEU A 44 28.41 7.98 -15.77
C LEU A 44 27.86 8.03 -17.21
N LYS A 45 26.69 7.44 -17.43
CA LYS A 45 26.07 7.46 -18.78
C LYS A 45 25.58 8.86 -19.11
N GLU A 46 25.86 9.31 -20.33
CA GLU A 46 25.51 10.65 -20.82
C GLU A 46 24.03 10.99 -20.64
N ARG A 47 23.13 10.02 -20.89
CA ARG A 47 21.69 10.20 -20.70
C ARG A 47 21.30 10.67 -19.29
N PHE A 48 21.97 10.19 -18.25
CA PHE A 48 21.68 10.58 -16.86
C PHE A 48 22.23 11.96 -16.56
N LEU A 49 23.39 12.31 -17.13
CA LEU A 49 23.96 13.64 -17.01
C LEU A 49 23.06 14.68 -17.70
N ILE A 50 22.61 14.41 -18.93
CA ILE A 50 21.69 15.27 -19.67
C ILE A 50 20.35 15.39 -18.91
N ALA A 51 19.78 14.27 -18.46
CA ALA A 51 18.52 14.29 -17.72
C ALA A 51 18.64 15.09 -16.41
N ALA A 52 19.72 14.89 -15.64
CA ALA A 52 19.97 15.64 -14.41
C ALA A 52 20.09 17.14 -14.66
N LEU A 53 20.78 17.57 -15.73
CA LEU A 53 20.87 18.99 -16.11
C LEU A 53 19.54 19.61 -16.54
N ASN A 54 18.56 18.77 -16.84
CA ASN A 54 17.20 19.16 -17.21
C ASN A 54 16.18 18.88 -16.09
N PHE A 55 16.65 18.70 -14.85
CA PHE A 55 15.73 18.71 -13.70
C PHE A 55 14.94 20.02 -13.66
N THR A 56 13.67 19.89 -13.30
CA THR A 56 12.73 21.00 -13.25
C THR A 56 13.20 22.02 -12.21
N PRO A 57 13.51 23.27 -12.59
CA PRO A 57 14.14 24.22 -11.67
C PRO A 57 13.37 24.42 -10.36
N LEU A 58 12.04 24.57 -10.46
CA LEU A 58 11.20 24.77 -9.29
C LEU A 58 11.13 23.52 -8.38
N ALA A 59 11.20 22.32 -8.94
CA ALA A 59 11.25 21.09 -8.16
C ALA A 59 12.58 20.97 -7.40
N ILE A 60 13.68 21.40 -8.01
CA ILE A 60 14.99 21.48 -7.36
C ILE A 60 14.98 22.54 -6.26
N ASP A 61 14.41 23.73 -6.50
CA ASP A 61 14.33 24.77 -5.47
C ASP A 61 13.52 24.28 -4.26
N TYR A 62 12.38 23.63 -4.49
CA TYR A 62 11.61 23.00 -3.42
C TYR A 62 12.39 21.91 -2.69
N LEU A 63 13.07 21.01 -3.41
CA LEU A 63 13.90 19.98 -2.78
C LEU A 63 15.04 20.58 -1.96
N LYS A 64 15.70 21.64 -2.45
CA LYS A 64 16.72 22.40 -1.72
C LYS A 64 16.14 23.00 -0.44
N ILE A 65 14.96 23.61 -0.50
CA ILE A 65 14.28 24.15 0.69
C ILE A 65 13.95 23.05 1.69
N LEU A 66 13.44 21.89 1.25
CA LEU A 66 13.21 20.76 2.14
C LEU A 66 14.51 20.29 2.82
N CYS A 67 15.64 20.38 2.12
CA CYS A 67 16.96 19.95 2.60
C CYS A 67 17.75 21.04 3.35
N GLN A 68 17.20 22.24 3.54
CA GLN A 68 17.88 23.32 4.29
C GLN A 68 18.09 22.96 5.75
N GLU A 69 17.19 22.16 6.34
CA GLU A 69 17.42 21.58 7.66
C GLU A 69 18.58 20.58 7.59
N GLU A 70 19.60 20.75 8.44
CA GLU A 70 20.85 19.96 8.39
C GLU A 70 20.62 18.44 8.51
N ASP A 71 19.51 18.06 9.13
CA ASP A 71 19.12 16.69 9.43
C ASP A 71 18.33 15.98 8.32
N VAL A 72 17.99 16.68 7.23
CA VAL A 72 17.28 16.06 6.09
C VAL A 72 18.29 15.42 5.13
N LYS A 73 18.11 14.12 4.89
CA LYS A 73 18.88 13.29 3.95
C LYS A 73 17.96 12.68 2.91
N ILE A 74 18.54 12.27 1.79
CA ILE A 74 17.84 11.71 0.64
C ILE A 74 18.30 10.27 0.41
N VAL A 75 17.35 9.39 0.18
CA VAL A 75 17.56 8.01 -0.29
C VAL A 75 16.91 7.91 -1.67
N ILE A 76 17.68 7.52 -2.69
CA ILE A 76 17.13 7.38 -4.04
C ILE A 76 16.32 6.09 -4.11
N SER A 77 15.02 6.22 -4.36
CA SER A 77 14.14 5.09 -4.62
C SER A 77 13.90 4.86 -6.11
N SER A 78 14.26 5.83 -6.96
CA SER A 78 14.17 5.75 -8.43
C SER A 78 14.90 4.58 -9.06
N THR A 79 14.43 4.14 -10.24
CA THR A 79 15.11 3.14 -11.09
C THR A 79 16.52 3.58 -11.50
N TRP A 80 16.87 4.86 -11.38
CA TRP A 80 18.22 5.35 -11.62
C TRP A 80 19.26 4.65 -10.74
N ARG A 81 18.89 4.19 -9.53
CA ARG A 81 19.77 3.41 -8.64
C ARG A 81 20.22 2.07 -9.26
N LEU A 82 19.48 1.52 -10.22
CA LEU A 82 19.82 0.25 -10.87
C LEU A 82 20.95 0.38 -11.90
N SER A 83 21.28 1.60 -12.32
CA SER A 83 22.30 1.88 -13.35
C SER A 83 23.42 2.80 -12.88
N ASN A 84 23.37 3.26 -11.63
CA ASN A 84 24.33 4.21 -11.08
C ASN A 84 24.77 3.78 -9.69
N SER A 85 26.07 3.92 -9.40
CA SER A 85 26.59 3.79 -8.03
C SER A 85 26.11 4.96 -7.15
N LEU A 86 26.27 4.82 -5.83
CA LEU A 86 25.97 5.92 -4.91
C LEU A 86 26.78 7.17 -5.24
N GLU A 87 28.07 7.02 -5.53
CA GLU A 87 28.96 8.14 -5.89
C GLU A 87 28.48 8.84 -7.18
N GLN A 88 27.99 8.09 -8.17
CA GLN A 88 27.42 8.64 -9.39
C GLN A 88 26.13 9.42 -9.13
N LEU A 89 25.23 8.90 -8.29
CA LEU A 89 24.03 9.62 -7.86
C LEU A 89 24.39 10.90 -7.11
N GLN A 90 25.36 10.84 -6.19
CA GLN A 90 25.87 12.02 -5.50
C GLN A 90 26.46 13.05 -6.48
N ALA A 91 27.22 12.61 -7.48
CA ALA A 91 27.78 13.49 -8.51
C ALA A 91 26.68 14.20 -9.32
N LEU A 92 25.65 13.49 -9.75
CA LEU A 92 24.50 14.07 -10.47
C LEU A 92 23.80 15.17 -9.65
N PHE A 93 23.54 14.90 -8.37
CA PHE A 93 22.87 15.87 -7.49
C PHE A 93 23.81 16.99 -6.98
N SER A 94 25.13 16.80 -7.08
CA SER A 94 26.10 17.83 -6.70
C SER A 94 26.06 19.09 -7.57
N MET A 95 25.56 18.96 -8.81
CA MET A 95 25.30 20.10 -9.71
C MET A 95 24.30 21.10 -9.11
N TYR A 96 23.52 20.65 -8.12
CA TYR A 96 22.51 21.44 -7.41
C TYR A 96 22.82 21.64 -5.92
N GLU A 97 24.05 21.34 -5.49
CA GLU A 97 24.48 21.40 -4.08
C GLU A 97 23.71 20.42 -3.16
N LEU A 98 23.20 19.32 -3.72
CA LEU A 98 22.46 18.28 -2.99
C LEU A 98 23.23 16.96 -2.91
N GLY A 99 24.41 16.86 -3.50
CA GLY A 99 25.17 15.60 -3.60
C GLY A 99 25.55 15.00 -2.25
N ASP A 100 25.78 15.81 -1.22
CA ASP A 100 26.08 15.37 0.16
C ASP A 100 24.82 14.98 0.97
N LYS A 101 23.62 15.34 0.46
CA LYS A 101 22.34 14.93 1.04
C LYS A 101 21.98 13.50 0.64
N ILE A 102 22.50 12.98 -0.47
CA ILE A 102 22.26 11.60 -0.93
C ILE A 102 23.08 10.62 -0.09
N ILE A 103 22.42 9.86 0.79
CA ILE A 103 23.09 8.92 1.71
C ILE A 103 23.02 7.46 1.27
N GLY A 104 22.19 7.16 0.27
CA GLY A 104 21.98 5.79 -0.18
C GLY A 104 20.86 5.67 -1.21
N TYR A 105 20.45 4.44 -1.45
CA TYR A 105 19.32 4.09 -2.30
C TYR A 105 18.63 2.84 -1.74
N THR A 106 17.37 2.63 -2.11
CA THR A 106 16.62 1.44 -1.70
C THR A 106 17.14 0.18 -2.42
N PRO A 107 17.01 -1.02 -1.82
CA PRO A 107 17.35 -2.26 -2.50
C PRO A 107 16.51 -2.49 -3.77
N ASP A 108 16.97 -3.40 -4.62
CA ASP A 108 16.19 -3.98 -5.73
C ASP A 108 15.64 -5.31 -5.26
N ILE A 109 14.39 -5.32 -4.79
CA ILE A 109 13.78 -6.51 -4.20
C ILE A 109 13.09 -7.33 -5.28
N TYR A 110 12.32 -6.70 -6.18
CA TYR A 110 11.73 -7.26 -7.39
C TYR A 110 11.14 -6.13 -8.23
N TYR A 111 11.05 -6.30 -9.56
CA TYR A 111 10.39 -5.35 -10.47
C TYR A 111 8.98 -4.95 -9.96
N TYR A 112 8.73 -3.65 -9.86
CA TYR A 112 7.43 -3.01 -9.53
C TYR A 112 6.96 -3.10 -8.06
N ASN A 113 7.86 -3.15 -7.08
CA ASN A 113 7.48 -3.13 -5.67
C ASN A 113 8.14 -2.02 -4.84
N ARG A 114 8.05 -0.79 -5.33
CA ARG A 114 8.65 0.41 -4.72
C ARG A 114 8.32 0.52 -3.23
N GLY A 115 7.07 0.24 -2.86
CA GLY A 115 6.66 0.22 -1.45
C GLY A 115 7.51 -0.72 -0.59
N GLN A 116 7.69 -1.97 -1.02
CA GLN A 116 8.49 -2.95 -0.28
C GLN A 116 9.98 -2.61 -0.23
N GLU A 117 10.53 -1.99 -1.28
CA GLU A 117 11.92 -1.55 -1.29
C GLU A 117 12.18 -0.45 -0.25
N ILE A 118 11.24 0.51 -0.15
CA ILE A 118 11.27 1.55 0.88
C ILE A 118 11.08 0.92 2.27
N GLU A 119 10.13 -0.01 2.42
CA GLU A 119 9.86 -0.75 3.66
C GLU A 119 11.13 -1.44 4.17
N SER A 120 11.81 -2.19 3.29
CA SER A 120 13.04 -2.90 3.63
C SER A 120 14.16 -1.96 4.06
N TRP A 121 14.31 -0.81 3.38
CA TRP A 121 15.31 0.18 3.76
C TRP A 121 14.99 0.78 5.14
N LEU A 122 13.71 1.10 5.39
CA LEU A 122 13.25 1.64 6.66
C LEU A 122 13.50 0.67 7.82
N ILE A 123 13.23 -0.63 7.67
CA ILE A 123 13.43 -1.63 8.72
C ILE A 123 14.87 -1.62 9.26
N GLU A 124 15.85 -1.43 8.39
CA GLU A 124 17.27 -1.42 8.77
C GLU A 124 17.73 -0.12 9.45
N HIS A 125 16.95 0.97 9.34
CA HIS A 125 17.37 2.32 9.71
C HIS A 125 16.40 3.04 10.66
N LEU A 126 15.26 2.43 10.99
CA LEU A 126 14.14 3.07 11.69
C LEU A 126 14.51 3.66 13.06
N ASP A 127 15.50 3.09 13.73
CA ASP A 127 15.98 3.54 15.04
C ASP A 127 16.54 4.97 15.03
N LYS A 128 17.00 5.45 13.86
CA LYS A 128 17.63 6.76 13.66
C LYS A 128 16.75 7.77 12.93
N ILE A 129 15.55 7.37 12.51
CA ILE A 129 14.67 8.20 11.69
C ILE A 129 13.62 8.88 12.56
N ASP A 130 13.56 10.22 12.47
CA ASP A 130 12.59 11.06 13.16
C ASP A 130 11.38 11.37 12.30
N ALA A 131 11.55 11.49 10.97
CA ALA A 131 10.48 11.68 10.00
C ALA A 131 10.93 11.13 8.64
N PHE A 132 9.99 10.66 7.82
CA PHE A 132 10.28 10.42 6.42
C PHE A 132 9.17 10.92 5.51
N LEU A 133 9.54 11.15 4.26
CA LEU A 133 8.72 11.60 3.15
C LEU A 133 9.03 10.73 1.93
N ILE A 134 8.01 10.37 1.16
CA ILE A 134 8.16 9.72 -0.13
C ILE A 134 7.64 10.67 -1.20
N LEU A 135 8.49 10.98 -2.19
CA LEU A 135 8.15 11.75 -3.38
C LEU A 135 8.23 10.80 -4.59
N ASP A 136 7.08 10.45 -5.15
CA ASP A 136 6.97 9.52 -6.28
C ASP A 136 5.80 9.92 -7.17
N ASP A 137 5.94 9.80 -8.48
CA ASP A 137 4.88 10.06 -9.46
C ASP A 137 3.96 8.84 -9.64
N ASP A 138 4.42 7.65 -9.25
CA ASP A 138 3.63 6.43 -9.27
C ASP A 138 3.27 5.98 -7.85
N ASN A 139 2.13 5.30 -7.73
CA ASN A 139 1.61 4.76 -6.49
C ASN A 139 1.81 3.23 -6.38
N TRP A 140 2.84 2.66 -7.03
CA TRP A 140 3.13 1.22 -7.00
C TRP A 140 3.39 0.69 -5.59
N ASN A 141 2.30 0.32 -4.91
CA ASN A 141 2.28 -0.22 -3.55
C ASN A 141 2.84 0.77 -2.51
N ILE A 142 2.83 2.07 -2.78
CA ILE A 142 3.34 3.09 -1.84
C ILE A 142 2.24 3.51 -0.87
N SER A 143 1.08 3.93 -1.38
CA SER A 143 -0.01 4.44 -0.54
C SER A 143 -0.55 3.41 0.43
N GLY A 144 -0.59 2.13 0.02
CA GLY A 144 -1.03 1.03 0.88
C GLY A 144 -0.10 0.76 2.06
N HIS A 145 1.16 1.18 1.98
CA HIS A 145 2.17 0.95 3.02
C HIS A 145 2.46 2.20 3.85
N PHE A 146 2.32 3.38 3.24
CA PHE A 146 2.93 4.59 3.78
C PHE A 146 2.04 5.83 3.78
N LEU A 147 0.73 5.78 3.54
CA LEU A 147 -0.11 6.94 3.88
C LEU A 147 -0.03 7.17 5.40
N PRO A 148 0.26 8.39 5.90
CA PRO A 148 0.21 9.72 5.26
C PRO A 148 1.58 10.32 4.86
N ARG A 149 2.61 9.51 4.62
CA ARG A 149 4.01 9.92 4.36
C ARG A 149 4.36 10.02 2.87
N PHE A 150 3.38 9.87 1.99
CA PHE A 150 3.56 9.84 0.53
C PHE A 150 2.91 11.04 -0.14
N VAL A 151 3.67 11.77 -0.97
CA VAL A 151 3.16 12.81 -1.86
C VAL A 151 3.21 12.29 -3.30
N HIS A 152 2.04 12.06 -3.87
CA HIS A 152 1.87 11.51 -5.21
C HIS A 152 2.02 12.60 -6.27
N CYS A 153 3.22 12.70 -6.84
CA CYS A 153 3.67 13.76 -7.74
C CYS A 153 3.26 13.50 -9.20
N THR A 154 1.97 13.24 -9.46
CA THR A 154 1.43 12.84 -10.79
C THR A 154 1.71 13.80 -11.96
N GLN A 155 2.24 14.99 -11.68
CA GLN A 155 2.55 16.01 -12.67
C GLN A 155 3.93 16.64 -12.40
N GLY A 156 4.79 15.98 -11.63
CA GLY A 156 6.06 16.52 -11.15
C GLY A 156 5.97 17.36 -9.88
N PHE A 157 7.09 17.42 -9.17
CA PHE A 157 7.24 18.10 -7.89
C PHE A 157 7.49 19.61 -8.02
N HIS A 158 6.86 20.27 -8.99
CA HIS A 158 6.96 21.72 -9.18
C HIS A 158 5.69 22.48 -8.80
N PHE A 159 4.62 21.77 -8.43
CA PHE A 159 3.40 22.40 -7.91
C PHE A 159 3.53 22.68 -6.42
N GLU A 160 3.21 23.92 -6.02
CA GLU A 160 3.28 24.38 -4.63
C GLU A 160 2.53 23.47 -3.65
N LYS A 161 1.37 22.93 -4.05
CA LYS A 161 0.58 21.99 -3.21
C LYS A 161 1.40 20.79 -2.74
N TYR A 162 2.25 20.21 -3.61
CA TYR A 162 3.06 19.04 -3.29
C TYR A 162 4.18 19.43 -2.33
N PHE A 163 4.76 20.61 -2.53
CA PHE A 163 5.77 21.15 -1.63
C PHE A 163 5.22 21.42 -0.22
N LEU A 164 4.04 22.04 -0.12
CA LEU A 164 3.40 22.30 1.18
C LEU A 164 3.06 21.00 1.92
N GLU A 165 2.56 19.99 1.19
CA GLU A 165 2.30 18.66 1.74
C GLU A 165 3.59 17.99 2.24
N ALA A 166 4.65 18.01 1.42
CA ALA A 166 5.96 17.48 1.77
C ALA A 166 6.56 18.15 3.02
N GLN A 167 6.45 19.48 3.13
CA GLN A 167 6.89 20.21 4.31
C GLN A 167 6.11 19.79 5.56
N GLN A 168 4.79 19.61 5.46
CA GLN A 168 3.97 19.20 6.58
C GLN A 168 4.33 17.79 7.06
N ILE A 169 4.58 16.87 6.12
CA ILE A 169 4.99 15.49 6.42
C ILE A 169 6.33 15.47 7.15
N LEU A 170 7.35 16.19 6.65
CA LEU A 170 8.68 16.23 7.27
C LEU A 170 8.73 16.94 8.63
N LYS A 171 7.77 17.84 8.91
CA LYS A 171 7.60 18.47 10.24
C LYS A 171 6.91 17.55 11.24
N THR A 172 6.22 16.52 10.78
CA THR A 172 5.46 15.60 11.63
C THR A 172 6.36 14.43 12.03
N PRO A 173 6.85 14.33 13.27
CA PRO A 173 7.73 13.24 13.66
C PRO A 173 7.02 11.88 13.60
N LEU A 174 7.76 10.80 13.37
CA LEU A 174 7.34 9.41 13.53
C LEU A 174 7.02 9.14 14.99
N ARG A 175 7.90 9.60 15.88
CA ARG A 175 7.85 9.39 17.33
C ARG A 175 7.51 10.70 18.05
N GLY A 176 6.44 10.70 18.83
CA GLY A 176 6.03 11.82 19.66
C GLY A 176 4.63 11.56 20.23
N GLU A 177 4.34 12.09 21.43
CA GLU A 177 3.06 11.84 22.12
C GLU A 177 1.82 12.25 21.31
N GLU A 178 1.99 13.03 20.24
CA GLU A 178 0.92 13.49 19.37
C GLU A 178 0.80 12.76 18.03
N SER A 179 1.79 11.96 17.61
CA SER A 179 1.65 11.14 16.39
C SER A 179 0.81 9.90 16.68
N ASN A 180 0.05 9.37 15.70
CA ASN A 180 -0.76 8.16 15.92
C ASN A 180 0.11 6.98 16.39
N VAL A 181 1.31 6.84 15.82
CA VAL A 181 2.31 5.82 16.18
C VAL A 181 2.89 6.07 17.57
N GLY A 182 3.21 7.32 17.93
CA GLY A 182 3.75 7.65 19.25
C GLY A 182 2.71 7.61 20.38
N ARG A 183 1.44 7.97 20.10
CA ARG A 183 0.29 7.71 20.99
C ARG A 183 0.12 6.22 21.24
N TYR A 184 0.26 5.41 20.20
CA TYR A 184 0.19 3.96 20.30
C TYR A 184 1.30 3.40 21.18
N PHE A 185 2.57 3.71 20.90
CA PHE A 185 3.69 3.23 21.73
C PHE A 185 3.59 3.69 23.18
N LYS A 186 3.24 4.97 23.42
CA LYS A 186 3.07 5.50 24.78
C LYS A 186 1.90 4.83 25.51
N ALA A 187 0.79 4.57 24.82
CA ALA A 187 -0.33 3.86 25.40
C ALA A 187 0.07 2.42 25.75
N VAL A 188 0.75 1.70 24.84
CA VAL A 188 1.27 0.34 25.09
C VAL A 188 2.22 0.32 26.29
N GLU A 189 3.18 1.25 26.38
CA GLU A 189 4.11 1.38 27.51
C GLU A 189 3.37 1.65 28.84
N GLN A 190 2.39 2.55 28.83
CA GLN A 190 1.58 2.88 30.02
C GLN A 190 0.66 1.72 30.45
N SER A 191 0.13 0.96 29.49
CA SER A 191 -0.68 -0.24 29.72
C SER A 191 0.14 -1.35 30.37
N ILE A 192 1.37 -1.57 29.88
CA ILE A 192 2.32 -2.52 30.47
C ILE A 192 2.69 -2.08 31.89
N ALA A 193 2.95 -0.78 32.10
CA ALA A 193 3.30 -0.24 33.41
C ALA A 193 2.12 -0.25 34.41
N SER A 194 0.87 -0.20 33.94
CA SER A 194 -0.34 -0.12 34.79
C SER A 194 -1.14 -1.43 34.88
N ASN A 195 -0.72 -2.47 34.18
CA ASN A 195 -1.37 -3.79 34.10
C ASN A 195 -2.86 -3.69 33.69
N ARG A 196 -3.20 -2.74 32.82
CA ARG A 196 -4.56 -2.51 32.29
C ARG A 196 -4.54 -2.56 30.76
N PRO A 197 -5.26 -3.50 30.12
CA PRO A 197 -5.23 -3.64 28.66
C PRO A 197 -5.93 -2.47 27.96
N ILE A 198 -5.32 -1.98 26.88
CA ILE A 198 -5.90 -0.97 26.00
C ILE A 198 -6.81 -1.62 24.98
N LEU A 199 -7.96 -0.98 24.75
CA LEU A 199 -8.89 -1.29 23.67
C LEU A 199 -8.30 -0.78 22.33
N ILE A 200 -7.53 -1.61 21.63
CA ILE A 200 -6.97 -1.31 20.30
C ILE A 200 -8.06 -1.63 19.26
N ARG A 201 -8.70 -0.60 18.68
CA ARG A 201 -9.89 -0.75 17.83
C ARG A 201 -9.63 -0.96 16.32
N SER A 202 -8.39 -0.91 15.86
CA SER A 202 -8.06 -1.23 14.48
C SER A 202 -6.57 -1.53 14.35
N PHE A 203 -6.24 -2.79 14.07
CA PHE A 203 -4.92 -3.20 13.62
C PHE A 203 -4.89 -2.97 12.10
N ASP A 204 -3.91 -2.22 11.59
CA ASP A 204 -3.58 -2.23 10.16
C ASP A 204 -2.31 -3.07 10.01
N ILE A 205 -2.43 -4.25 9.41
CA ILE A 205 -1.33 -5.23 9.33
C ILE A 205 -0.24 -4.80 8.31
N ALA A 206 -0.40 -3.68 7.60
CA ALA A 206 0.77 -3.03 6.99
C ALA A 206 1.86 -2.71 8.05
N GLU A 207 1.48 -2.41 9.30
CA GLU A 207 2.43 -2.21 10.42
C GLU A 207 2.97 -3.53 11.02
N TYR A 208 2.45 -4.70 10.62
CA TYR A 208 2.92 -6.03 11.08
C TYR A 208 4.32 -6.38 10.54
N ARG A 209 4.66 -5.90 9.34
CA ARG A 209 5.99 -6.13 8.76
C ARG A 209 7.10 -5.34 9.44
N LEU A 210 6.78 -4.21 10.07
CA LEU A 210 7.68 -3.47 10.95
C LEU A 210 8.05 -4.24 12.23
N ILE A 211 7.26 -5.26 12.61
CA ILE A 211 7.50 -6.15 13.77
C ILE A 211 8.26 -7.44 13.36
N ASN A 212 8.55 -7.67 12.08
CA ASN A 212 9.21 -8.89 11.56
C ASN A 212 10.73 -9.00 11.85
N GLN A 213 11.14 -8.72 13.09
CA GLN A 213 12.24 -9.46 13.72
C GLN A 213 11.74 -10.48 14.74
N CYS A 214 10.44 -10.49 15.05
CA CYS A 214 9.84 -11.50 15.90
C CYS A 214 9.51 -12.76 15.10
N ASN A 215 9.93 -13.92 15.58
CA ASN A 215 9.46 -15.18 15.02
C ASN A 215 7.96 -15.37 15.33
N GLN A 216 7.28 -16.19 14.54
CA GLN A 216 5.85 -16.49 14.65
C GLN A 216 5.38 -16.73 16.09
N ARG A 217 6.20 -17.44 16.89
CA ARG A 217 5.92 -17.71 18.31
C ARG A 217 5.93 -16.46 19.20
N GLU A 218 6.84 -15.52 18.96
CA GLU A 218 6.92 -14.25 19.68
C GLU A 218 5.74 -13.34 19.35
N PHE A 219 5.25 -13.37 18.11
CA PHE A 219 4.02 -12.68 17.73
C PHE A 219 2.81 -13.22 18.53
N MET A 220 2.64 -14.53 18.62
CA MET A 220 1.53 -15.13 19.38
C MET A 220 1.60 -14.76 20.88
N VAL A 221 2.81 -14.64 21.43
CA VAL A 221 3.02 -14.16 22.81
C VAL A 221 2.63 -12.69 22.96
N CYS A 222 2.94 -11.83 21.98
CA CYS A 222 2.55 -10.42 22.00
C CYS A 222 1.04 -10.25 21.82
N LEU A 223 0.43 -10.98 20.89
CA LEU A 223 -1.01 -10.97 20.66
C LEU A 223 -1.76 -11.31 21.96
N GLY A 224 -1.35 -12.37 22.65
CA GLY A 224 -1.95 -12.78 23.94
C GLY A 224 -1.84 -11.76 25.07
N LYS A 225 -0.87 -10.83 25.00
CA LYS A 225 -0.73 -9.72 25.97
C LYS A 225 -1.60 -8.50 25.62
N LEU A 226 -1.96 -8.34 24.35
CA LEU A 226 -2.71 -7.19 23.84
C LEU A 226 -4.23 -7.42 23.85
N ILE A 227 -4.66 -8.67 23.92
CA ILE A 227 -6.09 -9.02 23.94
C ILE A 227 -6.69 -8.77 25.32
N PRO A 228 -7.85 -8.08 25.42
CA PRO A 228 -8.57 -7.92 26.67
C PRO A 228 -8.92 -9.29 27.29
N GLN A 229 -8.63 -9.49 28.57
CA GLN A 229 -8.91 -10.73 29.31
C GLN A 229 -10.37 -10.79 29.83
N GLY A 230 -11.31 -10.14 29.13
CA GLY A 230 -12.70 -9.98 29.54
C GLY A 230 -13.69 -10.54 28.51
N PRO A 231 -14.73 -11.31 28.91
CA PRO A 231 -15.68 -11.94 28.00
C PRO A 231 -16.61 -10.96 27.25
N GLU A 232 -16.62 -9.67 27.63
CA GLU A 232 -17.60 -8.69 27.13
C GLU A 232 -17.08 -7.76 26.02
N ASP A 233 -15.77 -7.75 25.73
CA ASP A 233 -15.19 -6.82 24.76
C ASP A 233 -14.96 -7.50 23.40
N ALA A 234 -15.92 -7.34 22.49
CA ALA A 234 -15.82 -7.88 21.14
C ALA A 234 -14.73 -7.15 20.32
N CYS A 235 -13.78 -7.90 19.78
CA CYS A 235 -12.62 -7.39 19.04
C CYS A 235 -12.80 -7.47 17.52
N SER A 236 -12.19 -6.56 16.78
CA SER A 236 -12.12 -6.60 15.31
C SER A 236 -10.67 -6.64 14.84
N PHE A 237 -10.35 -7.54 13.91
CA PHE A 237 -8.99 -7.70 13.36
C PHE A 237 -9.01 -7.53 11.84
N THR A 238 -7.94 -6.97 11.28
CA THR A 238 -7.72 -6.88 9.84
C THR A 238 -6.38 -7.49 9.49
N PHE A 239 -6.39 -8.51 8.63
CA PHE A 239 -5.23 -9.21 8.13
C PHE A 239 -5.01 -8.87 6.68
N GLU A 240 -3.77 -8.52 6.30
CA GLU A 240 -3.42 -8.26 4.91
C GLU A 240 -2.28 -9.16 4.44
N SER A 241 -2.39 -9.70 3.22
CA SER A 241 -1.32 -10.43 2.52
C SER A 241 -0.79 -11.67 3.26
N LEU A 242 -1.60 -12.27 4.13
CA LEU A 242 -1.25 -13.52 4.81
C LEU A 242 -1.40 -14.74 3.89
N ASP A 243 -0.56 -15.74 4.11
CA ASP A 243 -0.75 -17.09 3.58
C ASP A 243 -1.74 -17.90 4.44
N GLY A 244 -2.19 -19.04 3.92
CA GLY A 244 -3.22 -19.85 4.55
C GLY A 244 -2.78 -20.48 5.87
N SER A 245 -1.48 -20.81 6.01
CA SER A 245 -0.94 -21.35 7.26
C SER A 245 -0.98 -20.31 8.38
N ALA A 246 -0.58 -19.07 8.10
CA ALA A 246 -0.62 -17.98 9.07
C ALA A 246 -2.05 -17.66 9.50
N ILE A 247 -3.00 -17.65 8.55
CA ILE A 247 -4.43 -17.46 8.86
C ILE A 247 -4.94 -18.57 9.79
N LEU A 248 -4.63 -19.84 9.50
CA LEU A 248 -5.10 -20.98 10.30
C LEU A 248 -4.59 -20.93 11.74
N GLU A 249 -3.33 -20.57 11.95
CA GLU A 249 -2.74 -20.48 13.29
C GLU A 249 -3.34 -19.33 14.10
N ILE A 250 -3.54 -18.17 13.48
CA ILE A 250 -4.20 -17.03 14.12
C ILE A 250 -5.61 -17.43 14.54
N LEU A 251 -6.39 -18.02 13.64
CA LEU A 251 -7.75 -18.48 13.94
C LEU A 251 -7.78 -19.53 15.06
N SER A 252 -6.81 -20.45 15.08
CA SER A 252 -6.70 -21.48 16.12
C SER A 252 -6.39 -20.86 17.48
N PHE A 253 -5.47 -19.90 17.53
CA PHE A 253 -5.13 -19.19 18.76
C PHE A 253 -6.30 -18.36 19.30
N LEU A 254 -7.02 -17.68 18.40
CA LEU A 254 -8.18 -16.88 18.77
C LEU A 254 -9.28 -17.75 19.41
N ASP A 255 -9.49 -18.96 18.89
CA ASP A 255 -10.43 -19.94 19.45
C ASP A 255 -9.92 -20.56 20.77
N GLU A 256 -8.64 -20.93 20.86
CA GLU A 256 -8.02 -21.48 22.07
C GLU A 256 -8.21 -20.53 23.26
N HIS A 257 -8.08 -19.23 23.02
CA HIS A 257 -8.20 -18.20 24.04
C HIS A 257 -9.63 -17.66 24.21
N LYS A 258 -10.62 -18.25 23.52
CA LYS A 258 -12.05 -17.90 23.58
C LYS A 258 -12.30 -16.39 23.45
N ILE A 259 -11.58 -15.77 22.52
CA ILE A 259 -11.65 -14.33 22.29
C ILE A 259 -13.00 -14.01 21.64
N ASN A 260 -13.71 -13.05 22.22
CA ASN A 260 -14.95 -12.56 21.62
C ASN A 260 -14.58 -11.67 20.42
N ILE A 261 -14.91 -12.13 19.20
CA ILE A 261 -14.58 -11.44 17.95
C ILE A 261 -15.86 -11.01 17.26
N ASN A 262 -15.91 -9.73 16.94
CA ASN A 262 -17.00 -9.12 16.18
C ASN A 262 -16.75 -9.19 14.67
N THR A 263 -15.50 -9.08 14.21
CA THR A 263 -15.18 -8.96 12.78
C THR A 263 -13.73 -9.37 12.46
N LEU A 264 -13.50 -10.10 11.35
CA LEU A 264 -12.17 -10.45 10.83
C LEU A 264 -12.04 -10.08 9.35
N HIS A 265 -11.38 -8.97 9.04
CA HIS A 265 -11.13 -8.55 7.66
C HIS A 265 -9.89 -9.29 7.10
N PHE A 266 -9.98 -9.78 5.86
CA PHE A 266 -8.88 -10.46 5.16
C PHE A 266 -8.63 -9.79 3.81
N LEU A 267 -7.63 -8.91 3.74
CA LEU A 267 -7.25 -8.14 2.56
C LEU A 267 -6.13 -8.87 1.80
N ASN A 268 -6.27 -9.03 0.49
CA ASN A 268 -5.19 -9.52 -0.38
C ASN A 268 -4.52 -10.85 0.02
N CYS A 269 -5.19 -11.73 0.79
CA CYS A 269 -4.64 -13.04 1.16
C CYS A 269 -4.51 -13.95 -0.07
N TYR A 270 -3.38 -14.67 -0.17
CA TYR A 270 -2.97 -15.36 -1.40
C TYR A 270 -3.34 -16.85 -1.45
N SER A 271 -3.92 -17.39 -0.37
CA SER A 271 -4.39 -18.78 -0.28
C SER A 271 -5.89 -18.90 -0.53
N ASP A 272 -6.35 -20.09 -0.91
CA ASP A 272 -7.78 -20.44 -0.92
C ASP A 272 -8.36 -20.33 0.50
N LEU A 273 -8.82 -19.13 0.84
CA LEU A 273 -9.40 -18.79 2.14
C LEU A 273 -10.56 -19.72 2.48
N GLY A 274 -11.27 -20.21 1.46
CA GLY A 274 -12.33 -21.19 1.63
C GLY A 274 -11.83 -22.50 2.23
N LEU A 275 -10.73 -23.04 1.71
CA LEU A 275 -10.13 -24.27 2.23
C LEU A 275 -9.61 -24.09 3.67
N VAL A 276 -8.97 -22.95 3.95
CA VAL A 276 -8.47 -22.62 5.30
C VAL A 276 -9.61 -22.57 6.31
N LEU A 277 -10.69 -21.85 5.98
CA LEU A 277 -11.87 -21.72 6.84
C LEU A 277 -12.59 -23.05 7.00
N LYS A 278 -12.76 -23.83 5.92
CA LYS A 278 -13.38 -25.15 5.96
C LYS A 278 -12.63 -26.09 6.90
N ASN A 279 -11.30 -26.11 6.84
CA ASN A 279 -10.48 -26.91 7.73
C ASN A 279 -10.59 -26.44 9.18
N TRP A 280 -10.55 -25.13 9.43
CA TRP A 280 -10.68 -24.59 10.76
C TRP A 280 -12.06 -24.90 11.39
N PHE A 281 -13.15 -24.74 10.64
CA PHE A 281 -14.50 -25.05 11.13
C PHE A 281 -14.73 -26.52 11.51
N GLN A 282 -13.96 -27.46 10.96
CA GLN A 282 -14.03 -28.86 11.40
C GLN A 282 -13.59 -29.06 12.85
N HIS A 283 -12.84 -28.10 13.41
CA HIS A 283 -12.22 -28.20 14.73
C HIS A 283 -12.83 -27.24 15.76
N VAL A 284 -13.77 -26.37 15.38
CA VAL A 284 -14.37 -25.35 16.25
C VAL A 284 -15.85 -25.64 16.50
N SER A 285 -16.23 -25.73 17.78
CA SER A 285 -17.58 -26.14 18.20
C SER A 285 -18.64 -25.05 18.09
N ASP A 286 -18.23 -23.78 18.22
CA ASP A 286 -19.11 -22.60 18.13
C ASP A 286 -18.35 -21.43 17.49
N PRO A 287 -18.33 -21.36 16.16
CA PRO A 287 -17.53 -20.37 15.44
C PRO A 287 -18.12 -18.97 15.58
N LEU A 288 -17.21 -18.02 15.78
CA LEU A 288 -17.45 -16.59 15.98
C LEU A 288 -18.23 -15.95 14.81
N ASN A 289 -18.91 -14.83 15.08
CA ASN A 289 -19.45 -13.97 14.03
C ASN A 289 -18.28 -13.37 13.24
N ILE A 290 -17.98 -13.95 12.09
CA ILE A 290 -16.83 -13.57 11.28
C ILE A 290 -17.30 -12.85 10.04
N LYS A 291 -17.06 -11.55 9.99
CA LYS A 291 -17.25 -10.71 8.80
C LYS A 291 -15.97 -10.64 8.01
N ILE A 292 -15.93 -11.33 6.86
CA ILE A 292 -14.80 -11.35 5.92
C ILE A 292 -15.03 -10.28 4.87
N THR A 293 -14.03 -9.42 4.64
CA THR A 293 -13.99 -8.46 3.53
C THR A 293 -12.85 -8.84 2.58
N HIS A 294 -13.17 -9.33 1.38
CA HIS A 294 -12.18 -9.78 0.40
C HIS A 294 -12.19 -8.87 -0.84
N ARG A 295 -11.03 -8.30 -1.22
CA ARG A 295 -10.90 -7.30 -2.32
C ARG A 295 -10.53 -7.88 -3.70
N LYS A 296 -10.04 -9.13 -3.78
CA LYS A 296 -9.65 -9.77 -5.07
C LYS A 296 -10.67 -10.82 -5.52
N PRO A 297 -10.83 -11.06 -6.83
CA PRO A 297 -11.92 -11.89 -7.38
C PRO A 297 -11.67 -13.40 -7.35
N GLN A 298 -10.72 -13.91 -6.57
CA GLN A 298 -10.48 -15.36 -6.47
C GLN A 298 -11.45 -16.00 -5.47
N PHE A 299 -12.73 -15.99 -5.82
CA PHE A 299 -13.75 -16.75 -5.09
C PHE A 299 -13.67 -18.22 -5.52
N SER A 300 -13.62 -19.12 -4.55
CA SER A 300 -13.67 -20.57 -4.77
C SER A 300 -15.02 -21.12 -4.29
N ASN A 301 -15.51 -22.20 -4.91
CA ASN A 301 -16.67 -22.94 -4.38
C ASN A 301 -16.44 -23.41 -2.94
N THR A 302 -15.18 -23.68 -2.58
CA THR A 302 -14.78 -24.07 -1.23
C THR A 302 -15.08 -22.99 -0.18
N LEU A 303 -15.01 -21.70 -0.54
CA LEU A 303 -15.42 -20.63 0.37
C LEU A 303 -16.92 -20.63 0.61
N PHE A 304 -17.72 -20.81 -0.44
CA PHE A 304 -19.18 -20.87 -0.30
C PHE A 304 -19.64 -22.13 0.46
N GLU A 305 -18.99 -23.27 0.25
CA GLU A 305 -19.21 -24.49 1.03
C GLU A 305 -18.86 -24.29 2.52
N ALA A 306 -17.75 -23.60 2.80
CA ALA A 306 -17.35 -23.27 4.18
C ALA A 306 -18.37 -22.36 4.86
N ILE A 307 -18.94 -21.40 4.11
CA ILE A 307 -20.05 -20.58 4.58
C ILE A 307 -21.25 -21.48 4.85
N GLU A 308 -21.74 -22.23 3.87
CA GLU A 308 -22.94 -23.06 4.00
C GLU A 308 -22.91 -23.98 5.23
N GLY A 309 -21.79 -24.65 5.49
CA GLY A 309 -21.61 -25.56 6.61
C GLY A 309 -21.69 -24.91 8.01
N ASN A 310 -21.73 -23.58 8.11
CA ASN A 310 -21.62 -22.87 9.37
C ASN A 310 -22.62 -21.72 9.52
N ASN A 311 -23.69 -21.90 10.28
CA ASN A 311 -24.79 -20.94 10.40
C ASN A 311 -24.43 -19.58 11.03
N ASN A 312 -23.32 -19.45 11.74
CA ASN A 312 -22.91 -18.22 12.42
C ASN A 312 -22.02 -17.32 11.53
N LEU A 313 -21.64 -17.80 10.34
CA LEU A 313 -20.77 -17.05 9.45
C LEU A 313 -21.57 -16.10 8.53
N LEU A 314 -21.26 -14.80 8.60
CA LEU A 314 -21.76 -13.74 7.73
C LEU A 314 -20.61 -13.14 6.92
N VAL A 315 -20.59 -13.31 5.60
CA VAL A 315 -19.49 -12.78 4.77
C VAL A 315 -19.91 -11.53 4.01
N GLU A 316 -19.04 -10.51 3.96
CA GLU A 316 -19.26 -9.29 3.18
C GLU A 316 -18.25 -9.16 2.04
N PHE A 317 -18.70 -9.36 0.81
CA PHE A 317 -17.84 -9.28 -0.35
C PHE A 317 -17.74 -7.84 -0.86
N HIS A 318 -16.52 -7.32 -0.97
CA HIS A 318 -16.23 -6.01 -1.54
C HIS A 318 -15.43 -6.18 -2.83
N TYR A 319 -16.09 -6.10 -3.98
CA TYR A 319 -15.48 -6.44 -5.27
C TYR A 319 -15.32 -5.21 -6.18
N GLY A 320 -14.27 -5.21 -6.99
CA GLY A 320 -14.10 -4.31 -8.14
C GLY A 320 -14.66 -4.93 -9.43
N GLU A 321 -14.56 -4.22 -10.57
CA GLU A 321 -15.02 -4.72 -11.88
C GLU A 321 -14.26 -6.02 -12.26
N SER A 322 -14.82 -7.20 -11.98
CA SER A 322 -14.23 -8.50 -12.34
C SER A 322 -15.30 -9.59 -12.40
N LEU A 323 -15.09 -10.53 -13.34
CA LEU A 323 -16.01 -11.60 -13.73
C LEU A 323 -15.93 -12.82 -12.80
N PHE A 324 -17.10 -13.36 -12.45
CA PHE A 324 -17.27 -14.60 -11.71
C PHE A 324 -17.46 -15.74 -12.72
N TYR A 325 -16.38 -16.43 -13.08
CA TYR A 325 -16.45 -17.65 -13.88
C TYR A 325 -16.39 -18.87 -12.94
N GLU A 326 -17.19 -19.90 -13.22
CA GLU A 326 -17.12 -21.24 -12.58
C GLU A 326 -17.62 -21.37 -11.12
N LEU A 327 -18.49 -20.47 -10.65
CA LEU A 327 -19.11 -20.59 -9.32
C LEU A 327 -20.47 -21.28 -9.34
N ASP A 328 -20.77 -22.04 -8.28
CA ASP A 328 -22.10 -22.59 -8.06
C ASP A 328 -23.10 -21.47 -7.71
N LEU A 329 -23.83 -21.02 -8.73
CA LEU A 329 -24.85 -19.99 -8.60
C LEU A 329 -26.01 -20.41 -7.70
N GLY A 330 -26.34 -21.70 -7.66
CA GLY A 330 -27.40 -22.22 -6.79
C GLY A 330 -27.06 -22.00 -5.32
N LEU A 331 -25.82 -22.34 -4.95
CA LEU A 331 -25.29 -22.15 -3.60
C LEU A 331 -25.23 -20.66 -3.22
N ILE A 332 -24.77 -19.80 -4.12
CA ILE A 332 -24.71 -18.34 -3.88
C ILE A 332 -26.11 -17.76 -3.63
N ILE A 333 -27.10 -18.10 -4.48
CA ILE A 333 -28.48 -17.65 -4.32
C ILE A 333 -29.06 -18.11 -2.98
N GLU A 334 -28.78 -19.36 -2.59
CA GLU A 334 -29.25 -19.89 -1.32
C GLU A 334 -28.65 -19.14 -0.12
N LEU A 335 -27.35 -18.87 -0.15
CA LEU A 335 -26.66 -18.10 0.89
C LEU A 335 -27.16 -16.65 1.00
N GLU A 336 -27.45 -15.99 -0.13
CA GLU A 336 -28.09 -14.66 -0.12
C GLU A 336 -29.48 -14.68 0.49
N ARG A 337 -30.31 -15.67 0.13
CA ARG A 337 -31.67 -15.82 0.67
C ARG A 337 -31.64 -16.05 2.18
N LYS A 338 -30.64 -16.80 2.66
CA LYS A 338 -30.39 -17.00 4.10
C LYS A 338 -29.75 -15.77 4.77
N LYS A 339 -29.48 -14.67 4.04
CA LYS A 339 -28.77 -13.46 4.49
C LYS A 339 -27.38 -13.74 5.09
N ARG A 340 -26.69 -14.72 4.52
CA ARG A 340 -25.37 -15.18 4.99
C ARG A 340 -24.22 -14.56 4.22
N ILE A 341 -24.51 -13.92 3.09
CA ILE A 341 -23.57 -13.16 2.31
C ILE A 341 -24.19 -11.81 1.92
N ASN A 342 -23.38 -10.75 1.98
CA ASN A 342 -23.71 -9.43 1.46
C ASN A 342 -22.67 -9.01 0.43
N TRP A 343 -23.09 -8.18 -0.52
CA TRP A 343 -22.25 -7.76 -1.63
C TRP A 343 -22.21 -6.24 -1.75
N PHE A 344 -21.00 -5.72 -1.90
CA PHE A 344 -20.70 -4.30 -2.01
C PHE A 344 -19.83 -4.04 -3.22
N CYS A 345 -20.27 -3.12 -4.08
CA CYS A 345 -19.46 -2.63 -5.19
C CYS A 345 -18.47 -1.57 -4.67
N TYR A 346 -17.18 -1.74 -4.97
CA TYR A 346 -16.15 -0.75 -4.68
C TYR A 346 -15.81 0.02 -5.95
N ASP A 347 -16.14 1.32 -6.00
CA ASP A 347 -15.93 2.17 -7.18
C ASP A 347 -14.54 2.83 -7.25
N GLY A 348 -13.67 2.55 -6.28
CA GLY A 348 -12.31 3.07 -6.24
C GLY A 348 -12.19 4.57 -5.96
N SER A 349 -13.31 5.30 -5.80
CA SER A 349 -13.32 6.76 -5.74
C SER A 349 -13.96 7.35 -4.49
N SER A 350 -14.64 6.53 -3.67
CA SER A 350 -15.21 6.98 -2.40
C SER A 350 -15.25 5.89 -1.32
N ASP A 351 -15.04 6.27 -0.05
CA ASP A 351 -15.18 5.40 1.14
C ASP A 351 -16.63 4.92 1.40
N LYS A 352 -17.56 5.13 0.45
CA LYS A 352 -18.97 4.78 0.60
C LYS A 352 -19.32 3.60 -0.31
N SER A 353 -19.34 2.41 0.26
CA SER A 353 -19.90 1.21 -0.39
C SER A 353 -21.40 1.38 -0.63
N GLN A 354 -21.86 1.21 -1.87
CA GLN A 354 -23.29 1.09 -2.19
C GLN A 354 -23.70 -0.38 -2.20
N SER A 355 -24.85 -0.70 -1.59
CA SER A 355 -25.42 -2.04 -1.65
C SER A 355 -25.87 -2.36 -3.08
N SER A 356 -25.32 -3.40 -3.68
CA SER A 356 -25.71 -3.88 -5.01
C SER A 356 -26.85 -4.88 -4.91
N LYS A 357 -27.77 -4.90 -5.88
CA LYS A 357 -28.72 -6.01 -6.08
C LYS A 357 -28.36 -6.76 -7.37
N PHE A 358 -28.34 -8.09 -7.33
CA PHE A 358 -28.09 -8.92 -8.50
C PHE A 358 -29.34 -9.11 -9.36
N THR A 359 -29.12 -9.31 -10.66
CA THR A 359 -30.13 -9.82 -11.59
C THR A 359 -29.55 -11.09 -12.23
N TYR A 360 -30.24 -12.22 -12.07
CA TYR A 360 -29.80 -13.51 -12.59
C TYR A 360 -30.34 -13.71 -14.02
N THR A 361 -29.47 -14.06 -14.97
CA THR A 361 -29.88 -14.44 -16.34
C THR A 361 -29.66 -15.94 -16.56
N GLN A 362 -30.25 -16.49 -17.62
CA GLN A 362 -30.06 -17.91 -17.98
C GLN A 362 -28.60 -18.26 -18.34
N ASP A 363 -27.78 -17.26 -18.65
CA ASP A 363 -26.37 -17.40 -19.05
C ASP A 363 -25.38 -17.04 -17.93
N GLY A 364 -25.86 -16.80 -16.70
CA GLY A 364 -25.04 -16.47 -15.53
C GLY A 364 -25.45 -15.17 -14.81
N VAL A 365 -24.55 -14.63 -13.99
CA VAL A 365 -24.78 -13.37 -13.26
C VAL A 365 -24.25 -12.21 -14.10
N GLN A 366 -25.14 -11.32 -14.59
CA GLN A 366 -24.75 -10.07 -15.26
C GLN A 366 -24.86 -8.88 -14.32
N PHE A 367 -23.78 -8.09 -14.23
CA PHE A 367 -23.74 -6.85 -13.45
C PHE A 367 -24.44 -5.71 -14.19
N PHE A 368 -25.44 -5.11 -13.57
CA PHE A 368 -25.91 -3.78 -13.96
C PHE A 368 -25.43 -2.75 -12.94
N LYS A 369 -24.43 -1.96 -13.33
CA LYS A 369 -24.14 -0.68 -12.68
C LYS A 369 -25.41 0.15 -12.83
N ARG A 370 -26.07 0.48 -11.72
CA ARG A 370 -27.21 1.42 -11.74
C ARG A 370 -26.61 2.79 -12.09
N LEU A 371 -26.54 3.10 -13.39
CA LEU A 371 -26.16 4.43 -13.84
C LEU A 371 -27.15 5.43 -13.22
N PRO A 372 -26.68 6.59 -12.71
CA PRO A 372 -27.60 7.64 -12.27
C PRO A 372 -28.47 8.01 -13.47
N SER A 373 -29.79 8.08 -13.23
CA SER A 373 -30.81 8.34 -14.24
C SER A 373 -30.40 9.45 -15.20
N ARG A 374 -30.03 9.09 -16.44
CA ARG A 374 -30.03 10.03 -17.55
C ARG A 374 -31.43 10.08 -18.15
N ASN A 375 -31.81 11.29 -18.52
CA ASN A 375 -33.12 11.69 -19.01
C ASN A 375 -33.58 10.76 -20.17
N PRO A 376 -34.88 10.40 -20.28
CA PRO A 376 -35.38 9.52 -21.34
C PRO A 376 -35.22 10.05 -22.78
N ASP A 377 -34.79 11.31 -22.95
CA ASP A 377 -34.80 11.99 -24.25
C ASP A 377 -33.49 11.84 -25.06
N ASP A 378 -32.44 11.22 -24.52
CA ASP A 378 -31.13 11.09 -25.19
C ASP A 378 -31.00 9.86 -26.12
N LEU A 379 -32.08 9.16 -26.44
CA LEU A 379 -32.08 8.02 -27.36
C LEU A 379 -32.87 8.31 -28.65
N LEU A 380 -32.36 9.24 -29.45
CA LEU A 380 -32.64 9.28 -30.88
C LEU A 380 -31.34 9.56 -31.64
N ILE A 381 -31.18 8.83 -32.75
CA ILE A 381 -30.08 8.89 -33.75
C ILE A 381 -29.01 7.81 -33.56
N SER A 382 -29.25 6.62 -34.13
CA SER A 382 -28.49 6.10 -35.28
C SER A 382 -28.56 4.57 -35.36
N SER A 383 -29.61 4.05 -35.99
CA SER A 383 -29.62 2.69 -36.55
C SER A 383 -29.50 2.78 -38.07
N GLN A 384 -28.39 2.32 -38.64
CA GLN A 384 -28.35 1.87 -40.03
C GLN A 384 -27.85 0.42 -40.07
N PRO A 385 -28.61 -0.51 -40.66
CA PRO A 385 -28.14 -1.86 -40.92
C PRO A 385 -27.37 -1.90 -42.24
N THR A 386 -26.15 -2.42 -42.19
CA THR A 386 -25.40 -2.85 -43.39
C THR A 386 -26.00 -4.14 -43.91
N ASN A 387 -26.79 -4.05 -44.99
CA ASN A 387 -27.07 -5.19 -45.86
C ASN A 387 -25.91 -5.38 -46.84
N SER A 388 -25.34 -6.58 -46.87
CA SER A 388 -24.50 -7.04 -47.97
C SER A 388 -25.08 -8.33 -48.58
N LEU A 389 -25.48 -8.19 -49.85
CA LEU A 389 -25.50 -9.17 -50.93
C LEU A 389 -26.34 -10.46 -50.78
N GLY A 390 -27.31 -10.55 -51.71
CA GLY A 390 -28.18 -11.67 -52.04
C GLY A 390 -29.27 -11.17 -52.98
#